data_AF-A0A2P6V892-F1
#
_entry.id   AF-A0A2P6V892-F1
#
_cell.length_a   1.000
_cell.length_b   1.000
_cell.length_c   1.000
_cell.angle_alpha   90.00
_cell.angle_beta   90.00
_cell.angle_gamma   90.00
#
_symmetry.space_group_name_H-M   'P 1'
#
loop_
_entity.id
_entity.type
_entity.pdbx_description
1 polymer ?
#
loop_
_entity_poly.entity_id
_entity_poly.type
_entity_poly.pdbx_seq_one_letter_code
_entity_poly.pdbx_strand_id
1 'polypeptide(L)'
;MSTLDVVQAAGSLGALLLAGWLFLRSTILANYDASHRRNAPVQLLFAAVFALSANLLQLLICEILGMMEPGVRKLNWRFDLVSMLCLLLLVLPYYHCFTALSARLPPARASLAAAALLAAGLAAFWRLGGAAPAVPHATAHGLSMLEAVSRVGVLGILLVGVLSGYGSVSLPYSYISLFIRPVDRAEIAAMESQLRHTAEAIAQKRRHMGAIQEEIDRQEAAGRAPQRSIFGRLMAAVGSGPADPRAVLTSLENDVAALERLREALHADVLDLRREHQRALQARTVLGHVQNLLGYILSLYCIYRMFASTKALLLGEDLSSDPVSKTLGFALRLFSGGHLMVDAFLLSQYLTLAFIGFISISSLRGFLKHMERFFSALSAGNATTMVLVTAELLGFYAISTMLLLRRQLPVRYRGIIREAIGGDIEYDTLHRLFNSTFLLSALLSVLLFYSLLRQKRQEADDRLPLYLAPSEKTMSKQERAW
;
A
#
# COMPACT_ATOMS: atom_id res chain seq x y z
N MET A 1 24.97 -11.92 -33.53
CA MET A 1 25.05 -11.89 -32.06
C MET A 1 26.47 -11.59 -31.66
N SER A 2 26.75 -10.31 -31.46
CA SER A 2 27.98 -9.82 -30.87
C SER A 2 28.11 -10.35 -29.44
N THR A 3 29.26 -10.93 -29.10
CA THR A 3 29.55 -11.41 -27.74
C THR A 3 29.56 -10.25 -26.73
N LEU A 4 29.96 -9.06 -27.19
CA LEU A 4 29.97 -7.82 -26.40
C LEU A 4 28.58 -7.43 -25.90
N ASP A 5 27.56 -7.42 -26.77
CA ASP A 5 26.21 -6.98 -26.37
C ASP A 5 25.56 -7.99 -25.42
N VAL A 6 25.88 -9.28 -25.56
CA VAL A 6 25.43 -10.33 -24.64
C VAL A 6 26.06 -10.14 -23.26
N VAL A 7 27.36 -9.85 -23.20
CA VAL A 7 28.06 -9.54 -21.94
C VAL A 7 27.52 -8.25 -21.33
N GLN A 8 27.25 -7.23 -22.13
CA GLN A 8 26.63 -5.98 -21.65
C GLN A 8 25.23 -6.23 -21.06
N ALA A 9 24.40 -7.02 -21.75
CA ALA A 9 23.07 -7.39 -21.25
C ALA A 9 23.16 -8.12 -19.91
N ALA A 10 23.98 -9.17 -19.83
CA ALA A 10 24.17 -9.95 -18.62
C ALA A 10 24.77 -9.12 -17.46
N GLY A 11 25.75 -8.26 -17.76
CA GLY A 11 26.35 -7.35 -16.79
C GLY A 11 25.33 -6.35 -16.23
N SER A 12 24.46 -5.80 -17.09
CA SER A 12 23.41 -4.88 -16.66
C SER A 12 22.36 -5.57 -15.78
N LEU A 13 21.92 -6.78 -16.14
CA LEU A 13 21.00 -7.57 -15.32
C LEU A 13 21.61 -7.94 -13.96
N GLY A 14 22.90 -8.32 -13.93
CA GLY A 14 23.62 -8.58 -12.68
C GLY A 14 23.72 -7.35 -11.78
N ALA A 15 24.00 -6.18 -12.35
CA ALA A 15 24.01 -4.91 -11.62
C ALA A 15 22.63 -4.56 -11.06
N LEU A 16 21.56 -4.76 -11.83
CA LEU A 16 20.18 -4.55 -11.38
C LEU A 16 19.78 -5.52 -10.26
N LEU A 17 20.25 -6.77 -10.31
CA LEU A 17 20.01 -7.76 -9.26
C LEU A 17 20.72 -7.39 -7.95
N LEU A 18 21.97 -6.92 -8.03
CA LEU A 18 22.68 -6.37 -6.88
C LEU A 18 21.98 -5.13 -6.33
N ALA A 19 21.52 -4.22 -7.19
CA ALA A 19 20.77 -3.03 -6.79
C ALA A 19 19.47 -3.40 -6.07
N GLY A 20 18.70 -4.36 -6.60
CA GLY A 20 17.47 -4.85 -5.98
C GLY A 20 17.71 -5.50 -4.61
N TRP A 21 18.79 -6.28 -4.49
CA TRP A 21 19.20 -6.88 -3.21
C TRP A 21 19.56 -5.83 -2.16
N LEU A 22 20.37 -4.83 -2.56
CA LEU A 22 20.77 -3.73 -1.67
C LEU A 22 19.57 -2.87 -1.27
N PHE A 23 18.67 -2.57 -2.20
CA PHE A 23 17.47 -1.79 -1.96
C PHE A 23 16.55 -2.47 -0.94
N LEU A 24 16.30 -3.77 -1.08
CA LEU A 24 15.49 -4.54 -0.13
C LEU A 24 16.08 -4.49 1.28
N ARG A 25 17.40 -4.65 1.39
CA ARG A 25 18.11 -4.67 2.67
C ARG A 25 18.16 -3.31 3.35
N SER A 26 18.31 -2.23 2.58
CA SER A 26 18.43 -0.87 3.11
C SER A 26 17.10 -0.20 3.41
N THR A 27 16.02 -0.61 2.71
CA THR A 27 14.71 0.04 2.82
C THR A 27 13.74 -0.85 3.59
N ILE A 28 13.28 -1.93 2.96
CA ILE A 28 12.16 -2.75 3.47
C ILE A 28 12.55 -3.55 4.72
N LEU A 29 13.76 -4.14 4.73
CA LEU A 29 14.25 -4.95 5.85
C LEU A 29 14.99 -4.15 6.93
N ALA A 30 15.11 -2.84 6.79
CA ALA A 30 15.85 -2.00 7.75
C ALA A 30 15.24 -2.07 9.16
N ASN A 31 13.91 -2.11 9.24
CA ASN A 31 13.14 -2.10 10.48
C ASN A 31 12.84 -3.51 11.03
N TYR A 32 13.32 -4.58 10.36
CA TYR A 32 13.04 -5.97 10.75
C TYR A 32 14.25 -6.68 11.35
N ASP A 33 13.96 -7.63 12.24
CA ASP A 33 14.94 -8.39 13.01
C ASP A 33 15.97 -9.11 12.15
N ALA A 34 17.18 -9.28 12.70
CA ALA A 34 18.32 -9.91 12.03
C ALA A 34 18.03 -11.36 11.55
N SER A 35 17.06 -12.05 12.16
CA SER A 35 16.64 -13.40 11.74
C SER A 35 16.06 -13.40 10.32
N HIS A 36 15.24 -12.41 9.97
CA HIS A 36 14.63 -12.29 8.65
C HIS A 36 15.66 -11.89 7.57
N ARG A 37 16.74 -11.20 7.96
CA ARG A 37 17.88 -10.90 7.07
C ARG A 37 18.68 -12.14 6.67
N ARG A 38 18.50 -13.30 7.31
CA ARG A 38 19.18 -14.55 6.94
C ARG A 38 18.48 -15.34 5.83
N ASN A 39 17.24 -15.02 5.48
CA ASN A 39 16.50 -15.72 4.43
C ASN A 39 16.95 -15.27 3.02
N ALA A 40 18.16 -15.69 2.63
CA ALA A 40 18.75 -15.46 1.32
C ALA A 40 17.84 -15.81 0.12
N PRO A 41 17.07 -16.93 0.11
CA PRO A 41 16.25 -17.26 -1.06
C PRO A 41 15.12 -16.25 -1.30
N VAL A 42 14.45 -15.78 -0.25
CA VAL A 42 13.36 -14.79 -0.38
C VAL A 42 13.89 -13.44 -0.85
N GLN A 43 15.07 -13.04 -0.36
CA GLN A 43 15.74 -11.83 -0.82
C GLN A 43 16.17 -11.94 -2.29
N LEU A 44 16.64 -13.11 -2.71
CA LEU A 44 17.01 -13.37 -4.10
C LEU A 44 15.79 -13.30 -5.03
N LEU A 45 14.65 -13.88 -4.62
CA LEU A 45 13.42 -13.83 -5.39
C LEU A 45 12.94 -12.38 -5.59
N PHE A 46 12.93 -11.58 -4.52
CA PHE A 46 12.60 -10.16 -4.65
C PHE A 46 13.59 -9.43 -5.57
N ALA A 47 14.90 -9.64 -5.37
CA ALA A 47 15.94 -9.01 -6.17
C ALA A 47 15.85 -9.41 -7.66
N ALA A 48 15.51 -10.67 -7.96
CA ALA A 48 15.29 -11.17 -9.31
C ALA A 48 14.08 -10.49 -9.97
N VAL A 49 12.94 -10.43 -9.28
CA VAL A 49 11.74 -9.74 -9.78
C VAL A 49 12.02 -8.25 -9.99
N PHE A 50 12.71 -7.61 -9.07
CA PHE A 50 13.13 -6.21 -9.21
C PHE A 50 14.04 -6.01 -10.43
N ALA A 51 15.04 -6.88 -10.59
CA ALA A 51 16.00 -6.80 -11.69
C ALA A 51 15.32 -6.98 -13.05
N LEU A 52 14.45 -7.99 -13.19
CA LEU A 52 13.67 -8.23 -14.40
C LEU A 52 12.71 -7.07 -14.68
N SER A 53 12.03 -6.53 -13.66
CA SER A 53 11.18 -5.34 -13.81
C SER A 53 11.94 -4.12 -14.32
N ALA A 54 13.12 -3.85 -13.77
CA ALA A 54 13.97 -2.75 -14.20
C ALA A 54 14.60 -3.01 -15.58
N ASN A 55 14.94 -4.26 -15.89
CA ASN A 55 15.48 -4.68 -17.17
C ASN A 55 14.43 -4.54 -18.29
N LEU A 56 13.14 -4.80 -18.04
CA LEU A 56 12.06 -4.52 -19.00
C LEU A 56 12.02 -3.03 -19.38
N LEU A 57 12.19 -2.13 -18.42
CA LEU A 57 12.25 -0.69 -18.68
C LEU A 57 13.53 -0.29 -19.40
N GLN A 58 14.67 -0.85 -19.00
CA GLN A 58 15.96 -0.63 -19.66
C GLN A 58 15.92 -1.11 -21.12
N LEU A 59 15.33 -2.28 -21.38
CA LEU A 59 15.16 -2.85 -22.71
C LEU A 59 14.32 -1.97 -23.61
N LEU A 60 13.26 -1.38 -23.06
CA LEU A 60 12.47 -0.39 -23.77
C LEU A 60 13.31 0.84 -24.17
N ILE A 61 14.12 1.35 -23.26
CA ILE A 61 15.02 2.47 -23.53
C ILE A 61 16.06 2.09 -24.60
N CYS A 62 16.70 0.91 -24.49
CA CYS A 62 17.65 0.41 -25.47
C CYS A 62 17.02 0.26 -26.86
N GLU A 63 15.78 -0.21 -26.95
CA GLU A 63 15.06 -0.33 -28.22
C GLU A 63 14.84 1.02 -28.88
N ILE A 64 14.51 2.04 -28.10
CA ILE A 64 14.17 3.36 -28.63
C ILE A 64 15.43 4.15 -29.00
N LEU A 65 16.50 4.02 -28.21
CA LEU A 65 17.81 4.58 -28.52
C LEU A 65 18.57 3.77 -29.59
N GLY A 66 18.08 2.60 -29.98
CA GLY A 66 18.74 1.72 -30.94
C GLY A 66 20.06 1.13 -30.42
N MET A 67 20.23 1.05 -29.10
CA MET A 67 21.41 0.44 -28.46
C MET A 67 21.31 -1.10 -28.51
N MET A 68 22.45 -1.79 -28.62
CA MET A 68 22.58 -3.26 -28.76
C MET A 68 22.05 -3.84 -30.08
N GLU A 69 22.61 -4.96 -30.53
CA GLU A 69 22.14 -5.69 -31.71
C GLU A 69 20.67 -6.16 -31.56
N PRO A 70 19.81 -6.01 -32.59
CA PRO A 70 18.40 -6.40 -32.53
C PRO A 70 18.16 -7.86 -32.09
N GLY A 71 19.04 -8.78 -32.50
CA GLY A 71 18.96 -10.19 -32.11
C GLY A 71 19.16 -10.40 -30.61
N VAL A 72 20.09 -9.66 -29.99
CA VAL A 72 20.35 -9.70 -28.55
C VAL A 72 19.19 -9.07 -27.78
N ARG A 73 18.63 -7.96 -28.27
CA ARG A 73 17.44 -7.34 -27.66
C ARG A 73 16.25 -8.28 -27.67
N LYS A 74 15.96 -8.92 -28.81
CA LYS A 74 14.84 -9.87 -28.94
C LYS A 74 15.01 -11.08 -28.01
N LEU A 75 16.23 -11.61 -27.88
CA LEU A 75 16.52 -12.68 -26.94
C LEU A 75 16.31 -12.23 -25.49
N ASN A 76 16.82 -11.04 -25.13
CA ASN A 76 16.68 -10.52 -23.77
C ASN A 76 15.20 -10.25 -23.43
N TRP A 77 14.40 -9.69 -24.33
CA TRP A 77 12.95 -9.53 -24.16
C TRP A 77 12.24 -10.86 -23.88
N ARG A 78 12.57 -11.91 -24.65
CA ARG A 78 11.99 -13.25 -24.44
C ARG A 78 12.42 -13.85 -23.10
N PHE A 79 13.72 -13.77 -22.79
CA PHE A 79 14.27 -14.24 -21.53
C PHE A 79 13.59 -13.55 -20.33
N ASP A 80 13.46 -12.23 -20.39
CA ASP A 80 12.92 -11.41 -19.32
C ASP A 80 11.44 -11.76 -19.08
N LEU A 81 10.61 -11.76 -20.13
CA LEU A 81 9.20 -12.11 -20.04
C LEU A 81 8.98 -13.55 -19.56
N VAL A 82 9.70 -14.53 -20.09
CA VAL A 82 9.57 -15.94 -19.66
C VAL A 82 9.98 -16.11 -18.20
N SER A 83 11.10 -15.50 -17.81
CA SER A 83 11.58 -15.55 -16.42
C SER A 83 10.60 -14.87 -15.47
N MET A 84 10.03 -13.74 -15.88
CA MET A 84 9.04 -13.00 -15.10
C MET A 84 7.75 -13.79 -14.91
N LEU A 85 7.24 -14.43 -15.97
CA LEU A 85 6.06 -15.29 -15.89
C LEU A 85 6.33 -16.53 -15.04
N CYS A 86 7.50 -17.15 -15.15
CA CYS A 86 7.89 -18.28 -14.32
C CYS A 86 7.93 -17.89 -12.84
N LEU A 87 8.51 -16.72 -12.52
CA LEU A 87 8.54 -16.21 -11.15
C LEU A 87 7.13 -15.94 -10.62
N LEU A 88 6.26 -15.29 -11.39
CA LEU A 88 4.92 -14.90 -10.95
C LEU A 88 3.93 -16.07 -10.88
N LEU A 89 4.02 -17.05 -11.78
CA LEU A 89 3.03 -18.11 -11.86
C LEU A 89 3.44 -19.40 -11.15
N LEU A 90 4.75 -19.64 -11.01
CA LEU A 90 5.25 -20.90 -10.46
C LEU A 90 6.01 -20.67 -9.15
N VAL A 91 7.05 -19.83 -9.17
CA VAL A 91 7.99 -19.75 -8.05
C VAL A 91 7.39 -18.99 -6.86
N LEU A 92 6.91 -17.75 -7.04
CA LEU A 92 6.37 -16.95 -5.95
C LEU A 92 5.13 -17.61 -5.31
N PRO A 93 4.12 -18.09 -6.06
CA PRO A 93 2.96 -18.74 -5.45
C PRO A 93 3.33 -20.04 -4.73
N TYR A 94 4.31 -20.81 -5.25
CA TYR A 94 4.84 -21.98 -4.54
C TYR A 94 5.44 -21.60 -3.18
N TYR A 95 6.26 -20.54 -3.13
CA TYR A 95 6.85 -20.06 -1.88
C TYR A 95 5.79 -19.50 -0.92
N HIS A 96 4.70 -18.89 -1.43
CA HIS A 96 3.56 -18.47 -0.60
C HIS A 96 2.91 -19.67 0.09
N CYS A 97 2.58 -20.72 -0.68
CA CYS A 97 2.00 -21.94 -0.12
C CYS A 97 2.98 -22.64 0.82
N PHE A 98 4.25 -22.76 0.44
CA PHE A 98 5.27 -23.46 1.24
C PHE A 98 5.48 -22.79 2.59
N THR A 99 5.66 -21.46 2.63
CA THR A 99 5.87 -20.71 3.88
C THR A 99 4.66 -20.77 4.81
N ALA A 100 3.45 -20.73 4.25
CA ALA A 100 2.22 -20.89 5.01
C ALA A 100 2.06 -22.30 5.60
N LEU A 101 2.40 -23.34 4.84
CA LEU A 101 2.27 -24.74 5.27
C LEU A 101 3.42 -25.21 6.16
N SER A 102 4.64 -24.68 5.98
CA SER A 102 5.80 -25.03 6.81
C SER A 102 5.64 -24.64 8.28
N ALA A 103 4.70 -23.74 8.59
CA ALA A 103 4.34 -23.41 9.96
C ALA A 103 3.56 -24.53 10.68
N ARG A 104 2.95 -25.47 9.92
CA ARG A 104 2.04 -26.49 10.46
C ARG A 104 2.44 -27.93 10.12
N LEU A 105 3.24 -28.12 9.08
CA LEU A 105 3.58 -29.43 8.53
C LEU A 105 5.11 -29.63 8.43
N PRO A 106 5.60 -30.88 8.51
CA PRO A 106 7.01 -31.17 8.26
C PRO A 106 7.39 -30.83 6.82
N PRO A 107 8.67 -30.48 6.55
CA PRO A 107 9.08 -29.82 5.31
C PRO A 107 8.77 -30.61 4.03
N ALA A 108 8.89 -31.94 4.06
CA ALA A 108 8.57 -32.79 2.90
C ALA A 108 7.06 -32.87 2.59
N ARG A 109 6.20 -32.84 3.62
CA ARG A 109 4.75 -32.80 3.42
C ARG A 109 4.30 -31.39 3.03
N ALA A 110 4.92 -30.36 3.60
CA ALA A 110 4.68 -28.97 3.26
C ALA A 110 5.03 -28.67 1.80
N SER A 111 6.15 -29.19 1.27
CA SER A 111 6.52 -29.01 -0.14
C SER A 111 5.56 -29.71 -1.10
N LEU A 112 5.18 -30.96 -0.82
CA LEU A 112 4.21 -31.70 -1.66
C LEU A 112 2.83 -31.03 -1.64
N ALA A 113 2.36 -30.62 -0.46
CA ALA A 113 1.09 -29.92 -0.33
C ALA A 113 1.14 -28.53 -0.97
N ALA A 114 2.26 -27.81 -0.89
CA ALA A 114 2.45 -26.55 -1.61
C ALA A 114 2.43 -26.74 -3.13
N ALA A 115 3.05 -27.81 -3.66
CA ALA A 115 3.00 -28.14 -5.07
C ALA A 115 1.57 -28.52 -5.53
N ALA A 116 0.82 -29.25 -4.71
CA ALA A 116 -0.58 -29.58 -4.99
C ALA A 116 -1.46 -28.32 -5.00
N LEU A 117 -1.28 -27.42 -4.03
CA LEU A 117 -1.97 -26.13 -3.98
C LEU A 117 -1.59 -25.23 -5.16
N LEU A 118 -0.32 -25.20 -5.55
CA LEU A 118 0.12 -24.49 -6.76
C LEU A 118 -0.57 -25.05 -8.01
N ALA A 119 -0.61 -26.36 -8.18
CA ALA A 119 -1.26 -26.99 -9.33
C ALA A 119 -2.76 -26.66 -9.37
N ALA A 120 -3.44 -26.73 -8.22
CA ALA A 120 -4.84 -26.32 -8.09
C ALA A 120 -5.04 -24.83 -8.39
N GLY A 121 -4.15 -23.97 -7.88
CA GLY A 121 -4.16 -22.53 -8.12
C GLY A 121 -3.92 -22.17 -9.58
N LEU A 122 -2.98 -22.85 -10.24
CA LEU A 122 -2.70 -22.67 -11.66
C LEU A 122 -3.88 -23.11 -12.53
N ALA A 123 -4.51 -24.24 -12.19
CA ALA A 123 -5.72 -24.70 -12.87
C ALA A 123 -6.89 -23.72 -12.70
N ALA A 124 -7.09 -23.18 -11.48
CA ALA A 124 -8.08 -22.15 -11.22
C ALA A 124 -7.76 -20.86 -11.98
N PHE A 125 -6.51 -20.40 -11.96
CA PHE A 125 -6.07 -19.22 -12.69
C PHE A 125 -6.28 -19.36 -14.20
N TRP A 126 -5.99 -20.54 -14.77
CA TRP A 126 -6.24 -20.80 -16.18
C TRP A 126 -7.72 -20.83 -16.55
N ARG A 127 -8.57 -21.35 -15.66
CA ARG A 127 -10.03 -21.33 -15.85
C ARG A 127 -10.62 -19.92 -15.73
N LEU A 128 -10.21 -19.17 -14.71
CA LEU A 128 -10.65 -17.79 -14.49
C LEU A 128 -10.19 -16.86 -15.62
N GLY A 129 -8.98 -17.07 -16.13
CA GLY A 129 -8.46 -16.33 -17.28
C GLY A 129 -9.26 -16.53 -18.57
N GLY A 130 -10.02 -17.61 -18.70
CA GLY A 130 -10.94 -17.82 -19.82
C GLY A 130 -12.19 -16.94 -19.78
N ALA A 131 -12.57 -16.42 -18.60
CA ALA A 131 -13.68 -15.49 -18.42
C ALA A 131 -13.24 -14.01 -18.47
N ALA A 132 -11.93 -13.76 -18.52
CA ALA A 132 -11.38 -12.41 -18.48
C ALA A 132 -11.51 -11.71 -19.85
N PRO A 133 -11.94 -10.44 -19.90
CA PRO A 133 -11.99 -9.67 -21.14
C PRO A 133 -10.57 -9.45 -21.69
N ALA A 134 -10.43 -9.40 -23.02
CA ALA A 134 -9.18 -9.22 -23.78
C ALA A 134 -8.21 -10.42 -23.87
N VAL A 135 -8.55 -11.59 -23.32
CA VAL A 135 -7.72 -12.79 -23.47
C VAL A 135 -8.06 -13.47 -24.80
N PRO A 136 -7.07 -13.75 -25.68
CA PRO A 136 -7.31 -14.52 -26.90
C PRO A 136 -7.94 -15.88 -26.57
N HIS A 137 -8.87 -16.36 -27.41
CA HIS A 137 -9.46 -17.68 -27.25
C HIS A 137 -8.36 -18.74 -27.23
N ALA A 138 -8.44 -19.65 -26.26
CA ALA A 138 -7.41 -20.66 -26.03
C ALA A 138 -7.13 -21.44 -27.32
N THR A 139 -5.88 -21.35 -27.78
CA THR A 139 -5.42 -22.17 -28.90
C THR A 139 -5.31 -23.64 -28.47
N ALA A 140 -5.27 -24.58 -29.43
CA ALA A 140 -5.20 -26.02 -29.15
C ALA A 140 -4.00 -26.45 -28.25
N HIS A 141 -3.02 -25.57 -28.07
CA HIS A 141 -1.90 -25.70 -27.15
C HIS A 141 -2.03 -24.65 -26.03
N GLY A 142 -2.85 -24.91 -25.01
CA GLY A 142 -3.27 -23.94 -23.96
C GLY A 142 -2.19 -23.40 -22.98
N LEU A 143 -0.94 -23.24 -23.45
CA LEU A 143 0.23 -22.73 -22.71
C LEU A 143 1.05 -21.76 -23.57
N SER A 144 0.41 -20.96 -24.42
CA SER A 144 1.15 -19.96 -25.20
C SER A 144 1.60 -18.78 -24.32
N MET A 145 2.79 -18.22 -24.64
CA MET A 145 3.34 -17.07 -23.92
C MET A 145 2.39 -15.86 -23.96
N LEU A 146 1.72 -15.64 -25.08
CA LEU A 146 0.71 -14.60 -25.28
C LEU A 146 -0.48 -14.75 -24.30
N GLU A 147 -1.00 -15.97 -24.13
CA GLU A 147 -2.09 -16.26 -23.19
C GLU A 147 -1.64 -16.02 -21.73
N ALA A 148 -0.43 -16.43 -21.37
CA ALA A 148 0.11 -16.20 -20.03
C ALA A 148 0.32 -14.70 -19.74
N VAL A 149 0.97 -13.96 -20.66
CA VAL A 149 1.20 -12.51 -20.52
C VAL A 149 -0.11 -11.74 -20.48
N SER A 150 -1.09 -12.08 -21.31
CA SER A 150 -2.39 -11.37 -21.31
C SER A 150 -3.15 -11.58 -20.00
N ARG A 151 -3.22 -12.81 -19.48
CA ARG A 151 -3.91 -13.11 -18.20
C ARG A 151 -3.23 -12.46 -17.00
N VAL A 152 -1.90 -12.57 -16.92
CA VAL A 152 -1.09 -11.90 -15.88
C VAL A 152 -1.21 -10.38 -16.00
N GLY A 153 -1.21 -9.88 -17.23
CA GLY A 153 -1.41 -8.48 -17.57
C GLY A 153 -2.75 -7.93 -17.11
N VAL A 154 -3.84 -8.67 -17.31
CA VAL A 154 -5.18 -8.29 -16.81
C VAL A 154 -5.16 -8.13 -15.28
N LEU A 155 -4.63 -9.11 -14.53
CA LEU A 155 -4.51 -9.01 -13.08
C LEU A 155 -3.68 -7.80 -12.65
N GLY A 156 -2.55 -7.58 -13.32
CA GLY A 156 -1.71 -6.39 -13.09
C GLY A 156 -2.45 -5.10 -13.41
N ILE A 157 -3.24 -5.02 -14.48
CA ILE A 157 -4.01 -3.83 -14.85
C ILE A 157 -5.06 -3.51 -13.79
N LEU A 158 -5.76 -4.52 -13.24
CA LEU A 158 -6.67 -4.32 -12.11
C LEU A 158 -5.92 -3.71 -10.92
N LEU A 159 -4.75 -4.26 -10.58
CA LEU A 159 -3.89 -3.77 -9.51
C LEU A 159 -3.44 -2.31 -9.75
N VAL A 160 -2.89 -2.01 -10.93
CA VAL A 160 -2.45 -0.65 -11.28
C VAL A 160 -3.62 0.33 -11.31
N GLY A 161 -4.79 -0.09 -11.79
CA GLY A 161 -6.02 0.70 -11.77
C GLY A 161 -6.43 1.07 -10.36
N VAL A 162 -6.50 0.10 -9.45
CA VAL A 162 -6.83 0.31 -8.02
C VAL A 162 -5.81 1.23 -7.35
N LEU A 163 -4.51 0.96 -7.51
CA LEU A 163 -3.47 1.79 -6.90
C LEU A 163 -3.46 3.22 -7.44
N SER A 164 -3.68 3.38 -8.75
CA SER A 164 -3.75 4.69 -9.39
C SER A 164 -4.99 5.46 -8.93
N GLY A 165 -6.14 4.78 -8.79
CA GLY A 165 -7.39 5.36 -8.30
C GLY A 165 -7.25 5.86 -6.86
N TYR A 166 -6.75 5.00 -5.97
CA TYR A 166 -6.41 5.37 -4.60
C TYR A 166 -5.38 6.52 -4.52
N GLY A 167 -4.31 6.45 -5.33
CA GLY A 167 -3.29 7.49 -5.41
C GLY A 167 -3.83 8.85 -5.82
N SER A 168 -4.82 8.88 -6.73
CA SER A 168 -5.42 10.13 -7.23
C SER A 168 -6.15 10.95 -6.16
N VAL A 169 -6.60 10.29 -5.09
CA VAL A 169 -7.30 10.95 -3.97
C VAL A 169 -6.38 11.11 -2.76
N SER A 170 -5.64 10.05 -2.41
CA SER A 170 -4.78 10.03 -1.24
C SER A 170 -3.61 11.01 -1.31
N LEU A 171 -3.05 11.26 -2.51
CA LEU A 171 -1.92 12.18 -2.66
C LEU A 171 -2.35 13.64 -2.46
N PRO A 172 -3.38 14.19 -3.15
CA PRO A 172 -3.91 15.52 -2.82
C PRO A 172 -4.31 15.66 -1.35
N TYR A 173 -5.00 14.65 -0.80
CA TYR A 173 -5.40 14.64 0.61
C TYR A 173 -4.21 14.73 1.57
N SER A 174 -3.08 14.10 1.22
CA SER A 174 -1.88 14.09 2.06
C SER A 174 -1.04 15.37 1.95
N TYR A 175 -1.05 16.04 0.79
CA TYR A 175 -0.18 17.19 0.52
C TYR A 175 -0.85 18.53 0.78
N ILE A 176 -2.17 18.62 0.62
CA ILE A 176 -2.90 19.87 0.79
C ILE A 176 -3.05 20.17 2.29
N SER A 177 -2.55 21.33 2.72
CA SER A 177 -2.60 21.76 4.12
C SER A 177 -4.02 22.03 4.62
N LEU A 178 -4.98 22.25 3.72
CA LEU A 178 -6.40 22.47 4.03
C LEU A 178 -7.07 21.26 4.71
N PHE A 179 -6.57 20.05 4.49
CA PHE A 179 -7.08 18.84 5.15
C PHE A 179 -6.38 18.53 6.49
N ILE A 180 -5.39 19.34 6.88
CA ILE A 180 -4.67 19.18 8.15
C ILE A 180 -5.42 19.95 9.24
N ARG A 181 -5.83 19.23 10.29
CA ARG A 181 -6.41 19.87 11.47
C ARG A 181 -5.32 20.60 12.26
N PRO A 182 -5.46 21.90 12.57
CA PRO A 182 -4.58 22.54 13.53
C PRO A 182 -4.91 21.99 14.93
N VAL A 183 -3.99 21.20 15.49
CA VAL A 183 -4.08 20.69 16.86
C VAL A 183 -3.21 21.56 17.76
N ASP A 184 -3.79 22.12 18.81
CA ASP A 184 -3.04 22.90 19.80
C ASP A 184 -2.38 22.00 20.86
N ARG A 185 -1.32 22.51 21.51
CA ARG A 185 -0.62 21.76 22.56
C ARG A 185 -1.50 21.52 23.79
N ALA A 186 -2.44 22.41 24.09
CA ALA A 186 -3.37 22.23 25.20
C ALA A 186 -4.27 21.00 25.02
N GLU A 187 -4.73 20.73 23.79
CA GLU A 187 -5.56 19.56 23.47
C GLU A 187 -4.79 18.25 23.72
N ILE A 188 -3.53 18.18 23.28
CA ILE A 188 -2.66 17.03 23.53
C ILE A 188 -2.45 16.84 25.04
N ALA A 189 -2.18 17.92 25.77
CA ALA A 189 -1.91 17.86 27.21
C ALA A 189 -3.11 17.34 28.02
N ALA A 190 -4.34 17.75 27.68
CA ALA A 190 -5.52 17.26 28.38
C ALA A 190 -5.79 15.78 28.08
N MET A 191 -5.64 15.35 26.83
CA MET A 191 -5.80 13.94 26.46
C MET A 191 -4.73 13.06 27.13
N GLU A 192 -3.49 13.55 27.23
CA GLU A 192 -2.44 12.90 28.00
C GLU A 192 -2.77 12.81 29.49
N SER A 193 -3.41 13.83 30.08
CA SER A 193 -3.89 13.80 31.46
C SER A 193 -4.99 12.75 31.64
N GLN A 194 -5.97 12.67 30.74
CA GLN A 194 -7.03 11.64 30.78
C GLN A 194 -6.44 10.22 30.67
N LEU A 195 -5.45 10.01 29.80
CA LEU A 195 -4.75 8.74 29.68
C LEU A 195 -4.02 8.37 30.99
N ARG A 196 -3.35 9.35 31.62
CA ARG A 196 -2.67 9.16 32.92
C ARG A 196 -3.66 8.78 34.02
N HIS A 197 -4.76 9.51 34.16
CA HIS A 197 -5.81 9.19 35.13
C HIS A 197 -6.41 7.79 34.91
N THR A 198 -6.64 7.40 33.66
CA THR A 198 -7.12 6.04 33.34
C THR A 198 -6.09 4.98 33.74
N ALA A 199 -4.81 5.22 33.47
CA ALA A 199 -3.73 4.31 33.87
C ALA A 199 -3.59 4.19 35.40
N GLU A 200 -3.74 5.29 36.12
CA GLU A 200 -3.77 5.32 37.59
C GLU A 200 -4.96 4.53 38.15
N ALA A 201 -6.15 4.69 37.59
CA ALA A 201 -7.35 3.93 37.99
C ALA A 201 -7.17 2.42 37.76
N ILE A 202 -6.57 2.00 36.64
CA ILE A 202 -6.21 0.60 36.38
C ILE A 202 -5.23 0.09 37.45
N ALA A 203 -4.18 0.86 37.74
CA ALA A 203 -3.19 0.48 38.74
C ALA A 203 -3.83 0.33 40.14
N GLN A 204 -4.74 1.23 40.52
CA GLN A 204 -5.47 1.15 41.77
C GLN A 204 -6.38 -0.08 41.83
N LYS A 205 -7.16 -0.36 40.78
CA LYS A 205 -8.03 -1.55 40.72
C LYS A 205 -7.24 -2.85 40.75
N ARG A 206 -6.10 -2.93 40.06
CA ARG A 206 -5.20 -4.11 40.11
C ARG A 206 -4.61 -4.33 41.50
N ARG A 207 -4.26 -3.27 42.23
CA ARG A 207 -3.84 -3.39 43.64
C ARG A 207 -4.96 -3.93 44.52
N HIS A 208 -6.20 -3.45 44.31
CA HIS A 208 -7.37 -3.93 45.04
C HIS A 208 -7.66 -5.41 44.75
N MET A 209 -7.55 -5.84 43.48
CA MET A 209 -7.66 -7.26 43.11
C MET A 209 -6.61 -8.12 43.82
N GLY A 210 -5.35 -7.67 43.85
CA GLY A 210 -4.28 -8.38 44.55
C GLY A 210 -4.57 -8.56 46.05
N ALA A 211 -5.13 -7.54 46.70
CA ALA A 211 -5.52 -7.60 48.12
C ALA A 211 -6.68 -8.59 48.36
N ILE A 212 -7.70 -8.58 47.50
CA ILE A 212 -8.84 -9.53 47.59
C ILE A 212 -8.36 -10.96 47.32
N GLN A 213 -7.49 -11.17 46.34
CA GLN A 213 -6.93 -12.49 46.03
C GLN A 213 -6.14 -13.05 47.22
N GLU A 214 -5.30 -12.22 47.85
CA GLU A 214 -4.55 -12.62 49.04
C GLU A 214 -5.49 -12.99 50.21
N GLU A 215 -6.62 -12.29 50.36
CA GLU A 215 -7.64 -12.64 51.36
C GLU A 215 -8.31 -13.99 51.07
N ILE A 216 -8.64 -14.27 49.80
CA ILE A 216 -9.18 -15.57 49.36
C ILE A 216 -8.18 -16.68 49.63
N ASP A 217 -6.91 -16.51 49.23
CA ASP A 217 -5.86 -17.52 49.40
C ASP A 217 -5.62 -17.82 50.89
N ARG A 218 -5.66 -16.79 51.75
CA ARG A 218 -5.57 -16.97 53.21
C ARG A 218 -6.77 -17.71 53.79
N GLN A 219 -7.99 -17.46 53.31
CA GLN A 219 -9.19 -18.17 53.75
C GLN A 219 -9.17 -19.63 53.34
N GLU A 220 -8.68 -19.93 52.13
CA GLU A 220 -8.51 -21.29 51.62
C GLU A 220 -7.41 -22.06 52.37
N ALA A 221 -6.26 -21.43 52.61
CA ALA A 221 -5.15 -22.03 53.37
C ALA A 221 -5.52 -22.31 54.85
N ALA A 222 -6.42 -21.51 55.43
CA ALA A 222 -6.90 -21.70 56.80
C ALA A 222 -7.94 -22.84 56.94
N GLY A 223 -8.38 -23.48 55.85
CA GLY A 223 -9.32 -24.60 55.86
C GLY A 223 -10.70 -24.28 56.46
N ARG A 224 -11.03 -22.99 56.65
CA ARG A 224 -12.33 -22.56 57.19
C ARG A 224 -13.35 -22.54 56.06
N ALA A 225 -14.37 -23.39 56.16
CA ALA A 225 -15.57 -23.27 55.33
C ALA A 225 -16.09 -21.82 55.38
N PRO A 226 -16.62 -21.27 54.26
CA PRO A 226 -16.91 -19.85 54.14
C PRO A 226 -18.01 -19.44 55.12
N GLN A 227 -17.62 -18.99 56.32
CA GLN A 227 -18.57 -18.39 57.25
C GLN A 227 -18.88 -17.00 56.75
N ARG A 228 -20.04 -16.86 56.11
CA ARG A 228 -20.64 -15.58 55.74
C ARG A 228 -20.65 -14.65 56.96
N SER A 229 -19.76 -13.66 56.94
CA SER A 229 -19.76 -12.55 57.88
C SER A 229 -21.18 -11.97 57.97
N ILE A 230 -21.63 -11.68 59.19
CA ILE A 230 -22.98 -11.15 59.48
C ILE A 230 -23.24 -9.86 58.68
N PHE A 231 -22.18 -9.10 58.39
CA PHE A 231 -22.22 -7.92 57.54
C PHE A 231 -22.56 -8.23 56.07
N GLY A 232 -22.05 -9.35 55.54
CA GLY A 232 -22.37 -9.84 54.19
C GLY A 232 -23.82 -10.31 54.04
N ARG A 233 -24.43 -10.83 55.11
CA ARG A 233 -25.87 -11.13 55.15
C ARG A 233 -26.74 -9.87 55.13
N LEU A 234 -26.30 -8.81 55.81
CA LEU A 234 -27.03 -7.54 55.88
C LEU A 234 -27.01 -6.80 54.53
N MET A 235 -25.85 -6.76 53.85
CA MET A 235 -25.72 -6.13 52.53
C MET A 235 -26.46 -6.91 51.42
N ALA A 236 -26.48 -8.24 51.52
CA ALA A 236 -27.28 -9.07 50.60
C ALA A 236 -28.79 -8.86 50.79
N ALA A 237 -29.27 -8.58 52.01
CA ALA A 237 -30.68 -8.32 52.31
C ALA A 237 -31.17 -6.93 51.82
N VAL A 238 -30.26 -5.99 51.57
CA VAL A 238 -30.56 -4.62 51.09
C VAL A 238 -30.58 -4.53 49.54
N GLY A 239 -30.38 -5.64 48.82
CA GLY A 239 -30.46 -5.67 47.36
C GLY A 239 -29.20 -5.17 46.64
N SER A 240 -28.11 -4.92 47.38
CA SER A 240 -26.79 -4.57 46.84
C SER A 240 -25.90 -5.81 46.82
N GLY A 241 -25.97 -6.66 45.78
CA GLY A 241 -25.06 -7.80 45.63
C GLY A 241 -23.62 -7.40 45.26
N PRO A 242 -22.60 -8.29 45.35
CA PRO A 242 -22.57 -9.61 45.98
C PRO A 242 -21.63 -9.69 47.22
N ALA A 243 -21.99 -10.52 48.19
CA ALA A 243 -21.22 -10.81 49.41
C ALA A 243 -20.21 -11.97 49.24
N ASP A 244 -19.89 -12.37 48.01
CA ASP A 244 -18.89 -13.40 47.70
C ASP A 244 -17.62 -12.76 47.10
N PRO A 245 -16.44 -12.94 47.71
CA PRO A 245 -15.20 -12.27 47.28
C PRO A 245 -14.78 -12.66 45.85
N ARG A 246 -15.12 -13.87 45.41
CA ARG A 246 -14.90 -14.32 44.02
C ARG A 246 -15.76 -13.57 43.01
N ALA A 247 -17.01 -13.22 43.34
CA ALA A 247 -17.88 -12.45 42.45
C ALA A 247 -17.47 -10.97 42.37
N VAL A 248 -16.90 -10.43 43.46
CA VAL A 248 -16.29 -9.09 43.45
C VAL A 248 -15.04 -9.09 42.58
N LEU A 249 -14.20 -10.13 42.67
CA LEU A 249 -13.00 -10.26 41.83
C LEU A 249 -13.35 -10.30 40.35
N THR A 250 -14.32 -11.13 39.92
CA THR A 250 -14.73 -11.19 38.51
C THR A 250 -15.34 -9.88 38.00
N SER A 251 -16.05 -9.14 38.86
CA SER A 251 -16.54 -7.79 38.54
C SER A 251 -15.37 -6.82 38.31
N LEU A 252 -14.37 -6.83 39.21
CA LEU A 252 -13.16 -5.99 39.06
C LEU A 252 -12.33 -6.37 37.83
N GLU A 253 -12.24 -7.65 37.49
CA GLU A 253 -11.59 -8.13 36.26
C GLU A 253 -12.26 -7.54 35.01
N ASN A 254 -13.59 -7.58 34.95
CA ASN A 254 -14.35 -7.01 33.85
C ASN A 254 -14.15 -5.49 33.75
N ASP A 255 -14.15 -4.80 34.89
CA ASP A 255 -13.87 -3.38 34.98
C ASP A 255 -12.46 -3.01 34.51
N VAL A 256 -11.44 -3.78 34.92
CA VAL A 256 -10.05 -3.59 34.49
C VAL A 256 -9.93 -3.84 32.99
N ALA A 257 -10.56 -4.90 32.46
CA ALA A 257 -10.58 -5.16 31.03
C ALA A 257 -11.28 -4.03 30.24
N ALA A 258 -12.33 -3.42 30.78
CA ALA A 258 -12.98 -2.25 30.17
C ALA A 258 -12.07 -1.01 30.17
N LEU A 259 -11.41 -0.72 31.30
CA LEU A 259 -10.46 0.39 31.42
C LEU A 259 -9.23 0.20 30.54
N GLU A 260 -8.76 -1.04 30.35
CA GLU A 260 -7.65 -1.36 29.46
C GLU A 260 -7.96 -1.05 28.00
N ARG A 261 -9.17 -1.40 27.54
CA ARG A 261 -9.65 -1.01 26.20
C ARG A 261 -9.72 0.50 26.06
N LEU A 262 -10.23 1.21 27.07
CA LEU A 262 -10.26 2.67 27.08
C LEU A 262 -8.84 3.26 27.03
N ARG A 263 -7.90 2.72 27.81
CA ARG A 263 -6.50 3.15 27.82
C ARG A 263 -5.86 2.98 26.44
N GLU A 264 -6.11 1.86 25.78
CA GLU A 264 -5.60 1.59 24.43
C GLU A 264 -6.18 2.57 23.40
N ALA A 265 -7.49 2.84 23.46
CA ALA A 265 -8.14 3.84 22.63
C ALA A 265 -7.57 5.25 22.86
N LEU A 266 -7.47 5.69 24.12
CA LEU A 266 -6.87 6.99 24.49
C LEU A 266 -5.41 7.08 24.07
N HIS A 267 -4.65 5.99 24.16
CA HIS A 267 -3.25 5.98 23.74
C HIS A 267 -3.13 6.15 22.22
N ALA A 268 -3.97 5.48 21.44
CA ALA A 268 -4.04 5.67 19.99
C ALA A 268 -4.43 7.12 19.64
N ASP A 269 -5.42 7.69 20.33
CA ASP A 269 -5.85 9.08 20.16
C ASP A 269 -4.73 10.09 20.43
N VAL A 270 -3.97 9.92 21.52
CA VAL A 270 -2.82 10.79 21.84
C VAL A 270 -1.75 10.70 20.74
N LEU A 271 -1.45 9.50 20.26
CA LEU A 271 -0.49 9.32 19.17
C LEU A 271 -0.97 10.00 17.88
N ASP A 272 -2.26 9.93 17.57
CA ASP A 272 -2.83 10.57 16.40
C ASP A 272 -2.84 12.10 16.51
N LEU A 273 -3.19 12.65 17.67
CA LEU A 273 -3.09 14.09 17.93
C LEU A 273 -1.64 14.61 17.80
N ARG A 274 -0.66 13.86 18.33
CA ARG A 274 0.76 14.21 18.17
C ARG A 274 1.20 14.18 16.70
N ARG A 275 0.74 13.20 15.92
CA ARG A 275 1.02 13.11 14.47
C ARG A 275 0.37 14.26 13.69
N GLU A 276 -0.87 14.63 14.00
CA GLU A 276 -1.56 15.78 13.39
C GLU A 276 -0.84 17.10 13.74
N HIS A 277 -0.42 17.28 15.00
CA HIS A 277 0.36 18.44 15.42
C HIS A 277 1.71 18.56 14.69
N GLN A 278 2.45 17.45 14.57
CA GLN A 278 3.68 17.43 13.78
C GLN A 278 3.45 17.76 12.31
N ARG A 279 2.37 17.25 11.70
CA ARG A 279 1.99 17.60 10.33
C ARG A 279 1.62 19.08 10.19
N ALA A 280 0.90 19.64 11.15
CA ALA A 280 0.56 21.06 11.16
C ALA A 280 1.82 21.95 11.27
N LEU A 281 2.81 21.54 12.08
CA LEU A 281 4.11 22.23 12.15
C LEU A 281 4.90 22.11 10.84
N GLN A 282 4.95 20.91 10.25
CA GLN A 282 5.64 20.70 8.97
C GLN A 282 5.01 21.53 7.83
N ALA A 283 3.69 21.67 7.82
CA ALA A 283 2.97 22.49 6.84
C ALA A 283 3.38 23.98 6.89
N ARG A 284 3.83 24.48 8.04
CA ARG A 284 4.32 25.87 8.19
C ARG A 284 5.72 26.10 7.62
N THR A 285 6.47 25.03 7.32
CA THR A 285 7.83 25.15 6.73
C THR A 285 7.77 25.49 5.24
N VAL A 286 8.87 25.99 4.68
CA VAL A 286 8.99 26.22 3.22
C VAL A 286 8.74 24.93 2.43
N LEU A 287 9.23 23.79 2.93
CA LEU A 287 8.98 22.48 2.34
C LEU A 287 7.47 22.15 2.35
N GLY A 288 6.77 22.48 3.44
CA GLY A 288 5.32 22.34 3.55
C GLY A 288 4.55 23.20 2.55
N HIS A 289 5.01 24.42 2.29
CA HIS A 289 4.39 25.29 1.27
C HIS A 289 4.58 24.73 -0.15
N VAL A 290 5.78 24.22 -0.47
CA VAL A 290 6.04 23.55 -1.75
C VAL A 290 5.18 22.29 -1.89
N GLN A 291 5.05 21.48 -0.83
CA GLN A 291 4.17 20.32 -0.82
C GLN A 291 2.70 20.70 -1.03
N ASN A 292 2.24 21.80 -0.42
CA ASN A 292 0.89 22.30 -0.61
C ASN A 292 0.63 22.74 -2.06
N LEU A 293 1.58 23.48 -2.67
CA LEU A 293 1.52 23.84 -4.08
C LEU A 293 1.47 22.60 -4.98
N LEU A 294 2.33 21.62 -4.72
CA LEU A 294 2.34 20.34 -5.43
C LEU A 294 1.00 19.61 -5.27
N GLY A 295 0.38 19.68 -4.09
CA GLY A 295 -0.94 19.14 -3.81
C GLY A 295 -2.03 19.74 -4.71
N TYR A 296 -2.04 21.06 -4.91
CA TYR A 296 -2.98 21.74 -5.81
C TYR A 296 -2.74 21.40 -7.29
N ILE A 297 -1.48 21.35 -7.73
CA ILE A 297 -1.16 20.97 -9.11
C ILE A 297 -1.60 19.53 -9.37
N LEU A 298 -1.31 18.63 -8.41
CA LEU A 298 -1.67 17.23 -8.50
C LEU A 298 -3.19 17.02 -8.45
N SER A 299 -3.93 17.77 -7.63
CA SER A 299 -5.39 17.67 -7.56
C SER A 299 -6.03 18.06 -8.90
N LEU A 300 -5.55 19.13 -9.53
CA LEU A 300 -5.99 19.53 -10.87
C LEU A 300 -5.72 18.44 -11.90
N TYR A 301 -4.53 17.83 -11.88
CA TYR A 301 -4.19 16.70 -12.74
C TYR A 301 -5.07 15.47 -12.48
N CYS A 302 -5.36 15.15 -11.22
CA CYS A 302 -6.22 14.02 -10.87
C CYS A 302 -7.66 14.22 -11.34
N ILE A 303 -8.23 15.43 -11.19
CA ILE A 303 -9.55 15.78 -11.72
C ILE A 303 -9.56 15.66 -13.25
N TYR A 304 -8.55 16.24 -13.92
CA TYR A 304 -8.39 16.12 -15.36
C TYR A 304 -8.33 14.65 -15.80
N ARG A 305 -7.52 13.82 -15.14
CA ARG A 305 -7.37 12.39 -15.47
C ARG A 305 -8.66 11.61 -15.24
N MET A 306 -9.40 11.90 -14.17
CA MET A 306 -10.73 11.30 -13.94
C MET A 306 -11.71 11.68 -15.04
N PHE A 307 -11.74 12.94 -15.46
CA PHE A 307 -12.56 13.37 -16.58
C PHE A 307 -12.14 12.70 -17.89
N ALA A 308 -10.85 12.64 -18.18
CA ALA A 308 -10.30 11.99 -19.37
C ALA A 308 -10.65 10.48 -19.40
N SER A 309 -10.48 9.76 -18.29
CA SER A 309 -10.87 8.35 -18.17
C SER A 309 -12.37 8.15 -18.30
N THR A 310 -13.19 9.10 -17.82
CA THR A 310 -14.65 9.04 -17.96
C THR A 310 -15.07 9.25 -19.41
N LYS A 311 -14.48 10.23 -20.10
CA LYS A 311 -14.69 10.49 -21.53
C LYS A 311 -14.31 9.26 -22.36
N ALA A 312 -13.13 8.68 -22.09
CA ALA A 312 -12.62 7.48 -22.74
C ALA A 312 -13.58 6.28 -22.63
N LEU A 313 -14.23 6.12 -21.48
CA LEU A 313 -15.18 5.03 -21.24
C LEU A 313 -16.54 5.26 -21.95
N LEU A 314 -17.01 6.51 -22.02
CA LEU A 314 -18.33 6.84 -22.56
C LEU A 314 -18.36 7.03 -24.09
N LEU A 315 -17.35 7.70 -24.64
CA LEU A 315 -17.32 8.11 -26.06
C LEU A 315 -16.37 7.26 -26.92
N GLY A 316 -15.64 6.32 -26.29
CA GLY A 316 -14.49 5.68 -26.91
C GLY A 316 -13.25 6.57 -26.87
N GLU A 317 -12.06 5.97 -26.94
CA GLU A 317 -10.81 6.72 -26.84
C GLU A 317 -10.38 7.30 -28.20
N ASP A 318 -10.28 8.63 -28.27
CA ASP A 318 -9.74 9.35 -29.43
C ASP A 318 -8.24 8.99 -29.65
N LEU A 319 -7.92 8.33 -30.76
CA LEU A 319 -6.56 7.91 -31.14
C LEU A 319 -5.55 9.07 -31.34
N SER A 320 -6.00 10.32 -31.45
CA SER A 320 -5.26 11.42 -32.11
C SER A 320 -4.67 12.49 -31.17
N SER A 321 -4.77 12.32 -29.86
CA SER A 321 -4.37 13.39 -28.95
C SER A 321 -3.64 12.85 -27.74
N ASP A 322 -2.35 12.54 -27.86
CA ASP A 322 -1.49 12.57 -26.67
C ASP A 322 -1.59 14.00 -26.11
N PRO A 323 -2.31 14.21 -25.00
CA PRO A 323 -2.56 15.56 -24.49
C PRO A 323 -1.25 16.20 -24.09
N VAL A 324 -0.33 15.38 -23.56
CA VAL A 324 1.03 15.74 -23.20
C VAL A 324 1.84 16.18 -24.42
N SER A 325 1.79 15.44 -25.53
CA SER A 325 2.52 15.83 -26.75
C SER A 325 1.96 17.13 -27.36
N LYS A 326 0.64 17.35 -27.29
CA LYS A 326 0.00 18.59 -27.77
C LYS A 326 0.27 19.79 -26.85
N THR A 327 0.18 19.62 -25.54
CA THR A 327 0.47 20.70 -24.56
C THR A 327 1.96 21.04 -24.54
N LEU A 328 2.84 20.04 -24.67
CA LEU A 328 4.28 20.25 -24.76
C LEU A 328 4.68 20.89 -26.10
N GLY A 329 4.07 20.47 -27.21
CA GLY A 329 4.25 21.11 -28.51
C GLY A 329 3.79 22.57 -28.51
N PHE A 330 2.68 22.88 -27.85
CA PHE A 330 2.20 24.25 -27.66
C PHE A 330 3.13 25.06 -26.74
N ALA A 331 3.55 24.51 -25.61
CA ALA A 331 4.47 25.16 -24.67
C ALA A 331 5.83 25.45 -25.31
N LEU A 332 6.38 24.52 -26.10
CA LEU A 332 7.61 24.72 -26.86
C LEU A 332 7.47 25.80 -27.92
N ARG A 333 6.33 25.87 -28.63
CA ARG A 333 6.06 26.96 -29.58
C ARG A 333 5.94 28.32 -28.89
N LEU A 334 5.35 28.34 -27.70
CA LEU A 334 5.16 29.56 -26.90
C LEU A 334 6.47 30.06 -26.29
N PHE A 335 7.29 29.16 -25.73
CA PHE A 335 8.58 29.50 -25.13
C PHE A 335 9.69 29.78 -26.15
N SER A 336 9.64 29.16 -27.34
CA SER A 336 10.71 29.25 -28.34
C SER A 336 10.57 30.41 -29.32
N GLY A 337 9.51 31.23 -29.24
CA GLY A 337 9.39 32.46 -30.04
C GLY A 337 9.57 32.29 -31.56
N GLY A 338 9.30 31.11 -32.11
CA GLY A 338 9.43 30.82 -33.55
C GLY A 338 10.85 30.63 -34.12
N HIS A 339 11.91 30.66 -33.31
CA HIS A 339 13.30 30.71 -33.83
C HIS A 339 14.11 29.39 -33.77
N LEU A 340 13.68 28.34 -33.08
CA LEU A 340 14.40 27.04 -33.14
C LEU A 340 13.81 26.14 -34.22
N MET A 341 14.57 25.96 -35.31
CA MET A 341 14.43 24.86 -36.27
C MET A 341 14.95 23.54 -35.68
N VAL A 342 14.53 23.19 -34.46
CA VAL A 342 14.70 21.83 -33.95
C VAL A 342 13.49 21.07 -34.40
N ASP A 343 13.72 19.91 -35.00
CA ASP A 343 12.69 19.04 -35.56
C ASP A 343 11.68 18.67 -34.45
N ALA A 344 10.62 19.48 -34.35
CA ALA A 344 9.73 19.50 -33.19
C ALA A 344 9.07 18.14 -32.96
N PHE A 345 8.97 17.35 -34.04
CA PHE A 345 8.51 15.98 -34.02
C PHE A 345 9.47 15.06 -33.25
N LEU A 346 10.76 15.06 -33.57
CA LEU A 346 11.77 14.24 -32.87
C LEU A 346 11.94 14.68 -31.41
N LEU A 347 12.00 15.99 -31.15
CA LEU A 347 12.12 16.50 -29.77
C LEU A 347 10.88 16.16 -28.94
N SER A 348 9.68 16.32 -29.50
CA SER A 348 8.44 15.91 -28.81
C SER A 348 8.43 14.42 -28.51
N GLN A 349 8.94 13.59 -29.42
CA GLN A 349 9.00 12.14 -29.25
C GLN A 349 9.95 11.71 -28.12
N TYR A 350 11.14 12.32 -28.02
CA TYR A 350 12.08 12.05 -26.93
C TYR A 350 11.61 12.64 -25.60
N LEU A 351 10.93 13.79 -25.59
CA LEU A 351 10.37 14.36 -24.37
C LEU A 351 9.18 13.55 -23.86
N THR A 352 8.29 13.10 -24.74
CA THR A 352 7.20 12.19 -24.37
C THR A 352 7.79 10.87 -23.85
N LEU A 353 8.87 10.36 -24.45
CA LEU A 353 9.57 9.19 -23.93
C LEU A 353 10.18 9.41 -22.54
N ALA A 354 10.90 10.53 -22.35
CA ALA A 354 11.50 10.87 -21.07
C ALA A 354 10.42 11.05 -20.00
N PHE A 355 9.29 11.64 -20.37
CA PHE A 355 8.13 11.81 -19.51
C PHE A 355 7.49 10.47 -19.14
N ILE A 356 7.35 9.55 -20.11
CA ILE A 356 6.87 8.20 -19.89
C ILE A 356 7.80 7.43 -18.95
N GLY A 357 9.11 7.47 -19.18
CA GLY A 357 10.11 6.84 -18.32
C GLY A 357 10.10 7.43 -16.91
N PHE A 358 10.00 8.76 -16.79
CA PHE A 358 9.88 9.46 -15.51
C PHE A 358 8.60 9.08 -14.77
N ILE A 359 7.46 9.04 -15.46
CA ILE A 359 6.19 8.56 -14.89
C ILE A 359 6.35 7.14 -14.38
N SER A 360 6.90 6.23 -15.20
CA SER A 360 7.06 4.82 -14.85
C SER A 360 7.96 4.62 -13.63
N ILE A 361 9.07 5.36 -13.52
CA ILE A 361 9.98 5.29 -12.36
C ILE A 361 9.32 5.89 -11.11
N SER A 362 8.64 7.03 -11.27
CA SER A 362 7.92 7.69 -10.17
C SER A 362 6.78 6.82 -9.64
N SER A 363 6.01 6.19 -10.52
CA SER A 363 4.91 5.30 -10.16
C SER A 363 5.38 3.99 -9.54
N LEU A 364 6.50 3.43 -10.01
CA LEU A 364 7.15 2.27 -9.38
C LEU A 364 7.61 2.58 -7.96
N ARG A 365 8.27 3.73 -7.75
CA ARG A 365 8.69 4.19 -6.42
C ARG A 365 7.50 4.47 -5.51
N GLY A 366 6.46 5.10 -6.04
CA GLY A 366 5.20 5.35 -5.33
C GLY A 366 4.55 4.04 -4.88
N PHE A 367 4.45 3.08 -5.80
CA PHE A 367 3.94 1.74 -5.54
C PHE A 367 4.69 1.04 -4.41
N LEU A 368 6.03 0.95 -4.49
CA LEU A 368 6.85 0.31 -3.47
C LEU A 368 6.65 0.95 -2.08
N LYS A 369 6.59 2.28 -2.01
CA LYS A 369 6.39 3.03 -0.75
C LYS A 369 4.99 2.82 -0.15
N HIS A 370 3.96 2.72 -0.98
CA HIS A 370 2.59 2.47 -0.51
C HIS A 370 2.39 1.02 -0.05
N MET A 371 2.99 0.05 -0.75
CA MET A 371 2.93 -1.36 -0.39
C MET A 371 3.64 -1.66 0.93
N GLU A 372 4.80 -1.02 1.19
CA GLU A 372 5.51 -1.17 2.47
C GLU A 372 4.61 -0.85 3.67
N ARG A 373 3.87 0.26 3.62
CA ARG A 373 2.98 0.69 4.71
C ARG A 373 1.74 -0.19 4.85
N PHE A 374 1.16 -0.61 3.72
CA PHE A 374 -0.04 -1.44 3.72
C PHE A 374 0.25 -2.81 4.31
N PHE A 375 1.35 -3.45 3.90
CA PHE A 375 1.69 -4.79 4.39
C PHE A 375 2.38 -4.79 5.76
N SER A 376 3.08 -3.72 6.16
CA SER A 376 3.52 -3.59 7.56
C SER A 376 2.34 -3.57 8.53
N ALA A 377 1.19 -3.02 8.10
CA ALA A 377 -0.03 -3.02 8.89
C ALA A 377 -0.80 -4.35 8.84
N LEU A 378 -0.84 -5.00 7.66
CA LEU A 378 -1.63 -6.23 7.45
C LEU A 378 -0.91 -7.52 7.89
N SER A 379 0.42 -7.56 7.83
CA SER A 379 1.20 -8.81 7.91
C SER A 379 1.63 -9.22 9.33
N ALA A 380 1.08 -8.60 10.39
CA ALA A 380 1.28 -8.96 11.80
C ALA A 380 2.73 -9.36 12.18
N GLY A 381 3.74 -8.70 11.59
CA GLY A 381 5.15 -8.93 11.89
C GLY A 381 5.90 -10.02 11.07
N ASN A 382 5.28 -10.75 10.15
CA ASN A 382 6.03 -11.72 9.31
C ASN A 382 6.65 -11.05 8.08
N ALA A 383 7.94 -10.69 8.18
CA ALA A 383 8.65 -10.01 7.10
C ALA A 383 8.76 -10.86 5.82
N THR A 384 8.78 -12.20 5.93
CA THR A 384 8.92 -13.07 4.76
C THR A 384 7.72 -13.00 3.83
N THR A 385 6.50 -13.09 4.38
CA THR A 385 5.26 -12.99 3.63
C THR A 385 5.12 -11.61 3.00
N MET A 386 5.43 -10.55 3.74
CA MET A 386 5.41 -9.18 3.20
C MET A 386 6.34 -9.04 1.98
N VAL A 387 7.59 -9.49 2.07
CA VAL A 387 8.55 -9.38 0.95
C VAL A 387 8.09 -10.17 -0.25
N LEU A 388 7.53 -11.38 -0.04
CA LEU A 388 7.06 -12.23 -1.12
C LEU A 388 5.84 -11.64 -1.83
N VAL A 389 4.85 -11.12 -1.08
CA VAL A 389 3.69 -10.42 -1.65
C VAL A 389 4.15 -9.15 -2.39
N THR A 390 5.09 -8.40 -1.81
CA THR A 390 5.62 -7.19 -2.46
C THR A 390 6.31 -7.53 -3.78
N ALA A 391 7.08 -8.63 -3.83
CA ALA A 391 7.69 -9.11 -5.07
C ALA A 391 6.61 -9.50 -6.09
N GLU A 392 5.61 -10.28 -5.70
CA GLU A 392 4.53 -10.70 -6.61
C GLU A 392 3.77 -9.50 -7.20
N LEU A 393 3.38 -8.55 -6.36
CA LEU A 393 2.70 -7.34 -6.81
C LEU A 393 3.60 -6.45 -7.69
N LEU A 394 4.90 -6.36 -7.39
CA LEU A 394 5.88 -5.65 -8.23
C LEU A 394 5.95 -6.25 -9.63
N GLY A 395 5.88 -7.58 -9.74
CA GLY A 395 5.93 -8.22 -11.04
C GLY A 395 4.65 -8.08 -11.85
N PHE A 396 3.49 -8.21 -11.21
CA PHE A 396 2.21 -7.88 -11.84
C PHE A 396 2.18 -6.42 -12.33
N TYR A 397 2.70 -5.50 -11.51
CA TYR A 397 2.84 -4.10 -11.85
C TYR A 397 3.75 -3.88 -13.08
N ALA A 398 4.91 -4.54 -13.14
CA ALA A 398 5.84 -4.38 -14.25
C ALA A 398 5.26 -4.86 -15.59
N ILE A 399 4.64 -6.06 -15.61
CA ILE A 399 4.04 -6.63 -16.83
C ILE A 399 2.86 -5.77 -17.31
N SER A 400 1.97 -5.36 -16.40
CA SER A 400 0.83 -4.51 -16.76
C SER A 400 1.25 -3.12 -17.23
N THR A 401 2.23 -2.50 -16.58
CA THR A 401 2.77 -1.20 -16.99
C THR A 401 3.36 -1.31 -18.39
N MET A 402 4.15 -2.34 -18.69
CA MET A 402 4.67 -2.60 -20.04
C MET A 402 3.54 -2.71 -21.09
N LEU A 403 2.46 -3.43 -20.79
CA LEU A 403 1.33 -3.59 -21.71
C LEU A 403 0.60 -2.27 -21.98
N LEU A 404 0.39 -1.46 -20.95
CA LEU A 404 -0.25 -0.14 -21.07
C LEU A 404 0.67 0.86 -21.80
N LEU A 405 1.98 0.76 -21.59
CA LEU A 405 2.98 1.66 -22.17
C LEU A 405 3.01 1.63 -23.69
N ARG A 406 2.70 0.48 -24.31
CA ARG A 406 2.68 0.31 -25.76
C ARG A 406 1.89 1.40 -26.47
N ARG A 407 0.77 1.84 -25.89
CA ARG A 407 -0.08 2.86 -26.52
C ARG A 407 0.56 4.24 -26.53
N GLN A 408 1.36 4.54 -25.51
CA GLN A 408 2.10 5.78 -25.34
C GLN A 408 3.38 5.82 -26.21
N LEU A 409 3.79 4.67 -26.75
CA LEU A 409 4.92 4.60 -27.68
C LEU A 409 4.52 5.08 -29.09
N PRO A 410 5.44 5.75 -29.81
CA PRO A 410 5.28 6.06 -31.22
C PRO A 410 5.06 4.79 -32.06
N VAL A 411 4.27 4.90 -33.13
CA VAL A 411 3.82 3.75 -33.97
C VAL A 411 5.00 2.86 -34.41
N ARG A 412 6.16 3.45 -34.72
CA ARG A 412 7.39 2.75 -35.10
C ARG A 412 7.87 1.72 -34.06
N TYR A 413 7.68 1.99 -32.78
CA TYR A 413 8.19 1.14 -31.69
C TYR A 413 7.14 0.20 -31.10
N ARG A 414 5.85 0.34 -31.49
CA ARG A 414 4.76 -0.52 -31.00
C ARG A 414 4.91 -1.98 -31.43
N GLY A 415 5.58 -2.23 -32.55
CA GLY A 415 5.81 -3.57 -33.11
C GLY A 415 6.71 -4.46 -32.24
N ILE A 416 7.65 -3.88 -31.50
CA ILE A 416 8.59 -4.66 -30.66
C ILE A 416 7.85 -5.43 -29.57
N ILE A 417 6.89 -4.79 -28.90
CA ILE A 417 6.10 -5.43 -27.84
C ILE A 417 5.26 -6.58 -28.41
N ARG A 418 4.68 -6.41 -29.61
CA ARG A 418 3.95 -7.47 -30.32
C ARG A 418 4.85 -8.68 -30.57
N GLU A 419 6.04 -8.44 -31.07
CA GLU A 419 7.00 -9.49 -31.42
C GLU A 419 7.57 -10.20 -30.18
N ALA A 420 7.80 -9.46 -29.10
CA ALA A 420 8.28 -9.99 -27.82
C ALA A 420 7.24 -10.90 -27.14
N ILE A 421 5.96 -10.51 -27.18
CA ILE A 421 4.86 -11.29 -26.58
C ILE A 421 4.44 -12.47 -27.49
N GLY A 422 4.68 -12.35 -28.80
CA GLY A 422 4.38 -13.40 -29.78
C GLY A 422 2.97 -13.33 -30.37
N GLY A 423 2.32 -12.16 -30.33
CA GLY A 423 1.00 -11.98 -30.92
C GLY A 423 0.38 -10.61 -30.69
N ASP A 424 -0.82 -10.41 -31.24
CA ASP A 424 -1.64 -9.22 -31.00
C ASP A 424 -2.55 -9.42 -29.79
N ILE A 425 -2.65 -8.37 -28.96
CA ILE A 425 -3.59 -8.28 -27.84
C ILE A 425 -4.56 -7.14 -28.16
N GLU A 426 -5.82 -7.27 -27.73
CA GLU A 426 -6.82 -6.20 -27.87
C GLU A 426 -6.56 -5.09 -26.83
N TYR A 427 -5.63 -4.19 -27.16
CA TYR A 427 -5.19 -3.13 -26.25
C TYR A 427 -6.29 -2.15 -25.84
N ASP A 428 -7.31 -1.95 -26.67
CA ASP A 428 -8.45 -1.08 -26.34
C ASP A 428 -9.29 -1.66 -25.20
N THR A 429 -9.45 -2.98 -25.16
CA THR A 429 -10.14 -3.65 -24.05
C THR A 429 -9.32 -3.57 -22.75
N LEU A 430 -8.00 -3.71 -22.84
CA LEU A 430 -7.10 -3.51 -21.69
C LEU A 430 -7.14 -2.08 -21.13
N HIS A 431 -7.17 -1.06 -21.99
CA HIS A 431 -7.27 0.34 -21.56
C HIS A 431 -8.65 0.67 -21.00
N ARG A 432 -9.73 0.14 -21.58
CA ARG A 432 -11.08 0.24 -21.00
C ARG A 432 -11.13 -0.38 -19.60
N LEU A 433 -10.51 -1.55 -19.41
CA LEU A 433 -10.40 -2.19 -18.11
C LEU A 433 -9.58 -1.36 -17.10
N PHE A 434 -8.46 -0.79 -17.54
CA PHE A 434 -7.68 0.14 -16.71
C PHE A 434 -8.51 1.36 -16.30
N ASN A 435 -9.16 2.03 -17.25
CA ASN A 435 -9.95 3.24 -17.00
C ASN A 435 -11.15 2.96 -16.08
N SER A 436 -11.84 1.82 -16.25
CA SER A 436 -12.98 1.45 -15.41
C SER A 436 -12.56 1.16 -13.96
N THR A 437 -11.48 0.40 -13.77
CA THR A 437 -10.95 0.06 -12.44
C THR A 437 -10.36 1.27 -11.73
N PHE A 438 -9.66 2.14 -12.47
CA PHE A 438 -9.17 3.42 -11.99
C PHE A 438 -10.30 4.30 -11.46
N LEU A 439 -11.36 4.50 -12.25
CA LEU A 439 -12.51 5.34 -11.85
C LEU A 439 -13.26 4.75 -10.65
N LEU A 440 -13.53 3.44 -10.68
CA LEU A 440 -14.21 2.77 -9.57
C LEU A 440 -13.42 2.93 -8.27
N SER A 441 -12.10 2.69 -8.31
CA SER A 441 -11.24 2.86 -7.14
C SER A 441 -11.11 4.31 -6.69
N ALA A 442 -11.05 5.27 -7.62
CA ALA A 442 -11.02 6.69 -7.29
C ALA A 442 -12.32 7.12 -6.57
N LEU A 443 -13.49 6.71 -7.07
CA LEU A 443 -14.78 7.00 -6.43
C LEU A 443 -14.89 6.40 -5.03
N LEU A 444 -14.52 5.13 -4.87
CA LEU A 444 -14.46 4.47 -3.57
C LEU A 444 -13.49 5.19 -2.61
N SER A 445 -12.36 5.65 -3.12
CA SER A 445 -11.37 6.38 -2.31
C SER A 445 -11.90 7.76 -1.91
N VAL A 446 -12.58 8.50 -2.79
CA VAL A 446 -13.26 9.76 -2.44
C VAL A 446 -14.26 9.53 -1.32
N LEU A 447 -15.11 8.49 -1.42
CA LEU A 447 -16.08 8.14 -0.39
C LEU A 447 -15.40 7.80 0.95
N LEU A 448 -14.32 7.02 0.90
CA LEU A 448 -13.54 6.66 2.09
C LEU A 448 -12.95 7.91 2.75
N PHE A 449 -12.20 8.74 2.03
CA PHE A 449 -11.61 9.95 2.61
C PHE A 449 -12.66 10.98 3.06
N TYR A 450 -13.81 11.06 2.36
CA TYR A 450 -14.93 11.89 2.79
C TYR A 450 -15.52 11.41 4.13
N SER A 451 -15.73 10.10 4.28
CA SER A 451 -16.21 9.52 5.54
C SER A 451 -15.23 9.73 6.69
N LEU A 452 -13.92 9.55 6.46
CA LEU A 452 -12.87 9.84 7.44
C LEU A 452 -12.83 11.30 7.85
N LEU A 453 -12.95 12.23 6.89
CA LEU A 453 -12.98 13.66 7.18
C LEU A 453 -14.22 14.03 8.00
N ARG A 454 -15.37 13.44 7.69
CA ARG A 454 -16.61 13.64 8.43
C ARG A 454 -16.49 13.11 9.86
N GLN A 455 -15.96 11.91 10.04
CA GLN A 455 -15.73 11.31 11.36
C GLN A 455 -14.78 12.18 12.19
N LYS A 456 -13.64 12.59 11.63
CA LYS A 456 -12.68 13.46 12.32
C LYS A 456 -13.25 14.83 12.71
N ARG A 457 -14.16 15.38 11.90
CA ARG A 457 -14.87 16.63 12.24
C ARG A 457 -15.83 16.41 13.41
N GLN A 458 -16.61 15.33 13.39
CA GLN A 458 -17.51 14.99 14.51
C GLN A 458 -16.73 14.77 15.81
N GLU A 459 -15.63 14.02 15.77
CA GLU A 459 -14.76 13.83 16.95
C GLU A 459 -14.15 15.14 17.46
N ALA A 460 -13.84 16.08 16.57
CA ALA A 460 -13.35 17.40 16.96
C ALA A 460 -14.46 18.23 17.63
N ASP A 461 -15.67 18.20 17.07
CA ASP A 461 -16.85 18.89 17.61
C ASP A 461 -17.26 18.34 18.99
N ASP A 462 -17.18 17.02 19.20
CA ASP A 462 -17.44 16.39 20.50
C ASP A 462 -16.36 16.72 21.54
N ARG A 463 -15.12 16.95 21.09
CA ARG A 463 -13.99 17.32 21.96
C ARG A 463 -14.03 18.79 22.36
N LEU A 464 -14.40 19.71 21.47
CA LEU A 464 -14.48 21.16 21.71
C LEU A 464 -15.21 21.58 23.02
N PRO A 465 -16.38 21.01 23.41
CA PRO A 465 -17.05 21.38 24.66
C PRO A 465 -16.31 20.93 25.93
N LEU A 466 -15.39 19.96 25.87
CA LEU A 466 -14.53 19.59 27.00
C LEU A 466 -13.41 20.61 27.25
N TYR A 467 -13.02 21.39 26.24
CA TYR A 467 -11.92 22.38 26.33
C TYR A 467 -12.39 23.81 26.57
N LEU A 468 -13.62 24.13 26.16
CA LEU A 468 -14.25 25.45 26.36
C LEU A 468 -15.04 25.56 27.67
N ALA A 469 -14.95 24.58 28.56
CA ALA A 469 -15.47 24.71 29.92
C ALA A 469 -14.35 25.16 30.88
N PRO A 470 -14.00 26.46 30.97
CA PRO A 470 -13.53 26.94 32.23
C PRO A 470 -14.71 26.79 33.20
N SER A 471 -14.44 26.13 34.31
CA SER A 471 -15.38 25.98 35.41
C SER A 471 -15.90 27.34 35.87
N GLU A 472 -17.08 27.74 35.39
CA GLU A 472 -17.83 28.87 35.95
C GLU A 472 -18.23 28.63 37.42
N LYS A 473 -18.09 27.39 37.90
CA LYS A 473 -18.38 27.02 39.29
C LYS A 473 -17.18 27.05 40.24
N THR A 474 -15.96 27.32 39.76
CA THR A 474 -14.77 27.48 40.62
C THR A 474 -14.09 28.84 40.51
N MET A 475 -14.70 29.84 39.86
CA MET A 475 -14.29 31.23 40.08
C MET A 475 -14.84 31.70 41.42
N SER A 476 -13.98 31.70 42.44
CA SER A 476 -14.24 32.41 43.69
C SER A 476 -14.54 33.87 43.37
N LYS A 477 -15.41 34.50 44.17
CA LYS A 477 -15.84 35.92 44.04
C LYS A 477 -14.69 36.94 44.01
N GLN A 478 -13.44 36.51 44.22
CA GLN A 478 -12.25 37.35 44.37
C GLN A 478 -11.56 37.68 43.04
N GLU A 479 -11.82 36.95 41.96
CA GLU A 479 -11.23 37.19 40.63
C GLU A 479 -12.10 38.05 39.70
N ARG A 480 -13.27 38.54 40.15
CA ARG A 480 -14.10 39.48 39.38
C ARG A 480 -13.74 40.95 39.58
N ALA A 481 -12.71 41.23 40.38
CA ALA A 481 -12.31 42.58 40.74
C ALA A 481 -10.82 42.81 40.49
N TRP A 482 -10.36 42.52 39.28
CA TRP A 482 -9.14 43.07 38.68
C TRP A 482 -9.32 43.16 37.17
#